data_AF-A0A529ZTX2-F1
#
_entry.id   AF-A0A529ZTX2-F1
#
_cell.length_a   1.000
_cell.length_b   1.000
_cell.length_c   1.000
_cell.angle_alpha   90.00
_cell.angle_beta   90.00
_cell.angle_gamma   90.00
#
_symmetry.space_group_name_H-M   'P 1'
#
loop_
_entity.id
_entity.type
_entity.pdbx_description
1 polymer ?
#
loop_
_entity_poly.entity_id
_entity_poly.type
_entity_poly.pdbx_seq_one_letter_code
_entity_poly.pdbx_strand_id
1 'polypeptide(L)'
;MKATGVSSAAISNALRYQQAKMQAELIKATKESQTGTVADIGLALGSRTTQAVTFQRDLDRLNGIVDSNALVTARLKSTQDSLGQIANSAQSFLSALTSGVSGDSSTSILRTAGASALQQMTGILNTSVNGEYLFAGTNTDVKPIDDFNA
;
A
#
# COMPACT_ATOMS: atom_id res chain seq x y z
N MET A 1 -47.57 -55.67 -28.20
CA MET A 1 -46.27 -54.96 -28.10
C MET A 1 -45.84 -54.95 -26.65
N LYS A 2 -44.74 -55.63 -26.30
CA LYS A 2 -44.14 -55.51 -24.96
C LYS A 2 -43.26 -54.27 -24.99
N ALA A 3 -43.69 -53.18 -24.34
CA ALA A 3 -42.82 -52.06 -24.06
C ALA A 3 -41.71 -52.58 -23.14
N THR A 4 -40.50 -52.67 -23.66
CA THR A 4 -39.28 -52.96 -22.89
C THR A 4 -39.20 -51.91 -21.78
N GLY A 5 -39.39 -52.34 -20.54
CA GLY A 5 -39.43 -51.45 -19.38
C GLY A 5 -38.06 -50.82 -19.18
N VAL A 6 -37.88 -49.58 -19.65
CA VAL A 6 -36.74 -48.76 -19.25
C VAL A 6 -36.86 -48.58 -17.73
N SER A 7 -35.90 -49.10 -16.97
CA SER A 7 -35.95 -49.05 -15.51
C SER A 7 -36.09 -47.60 -15.05
N SER A 8 -37.15 -47.26 -14.31
CA SER A 8 -37.37 -45.93 -13.75
C SER A 8 -36.19 -45.46 -12.89
N ALA A 9 -35.50 -46.41 -12.24
CA ALA A 9 -34.26 -46.17 -11.51
C ALA A 9 -33.08 -45.74 -12.42
N ALA A 10 -33.01 -46.27 -13.66
CA ALA A 10 -32.00 -45.85 -14.63
C ALA A 10 -32.27 -44.41 -15.10
N ILE A 11 -33.53 -44.04 -15.31
CA ILE A 11 -33.93 -42.68 -15.67
C ILE A 11 -33.64 -41.71 -14.51
N SER A 12 -33.99 -42.06 -13.27
CA SER A 12 -33.74 -41.18 -12.11
C SER A 12 -32.25 -40.98 -11.83
N ASN A 13 -31.43 -42.02 -12.00
CA ASN A 13 -29.98 -41.91 -11.85
C ASN A 13 -29.35 -41.08 -12.98
N ALA A 14 -29.82 -41.24 -14.22
CA ALA A 14 -29.38 -40.40 -15.33
C ALA A 14 -29.72 -38.91 -15.10
N LEU A 15 -30.92 -38.60 -14.59
CA LEU A 15 -31.32 -37.24 -14.25
C LEU A 15 -30.48 -36.65 -13.12
N ARG A 16 -30.19 -37.42 -12.07
CA ARG A 16 -29.29 -37.00 -10.98
C ARG A 16 -27.88 -36.72 -11.49
N TYR A 17 -27.37 -37.56 -12.38
CA TYR A 17 -26.06 -37.37 -13.00
C TYR A 17 -26.01 -36.10 -13.84
N GLN A 18 -27.03 -35.86 -14.66
CA GLN A 18 -27.15 -34.62 -15.44
C GLN A 18 -27.23 -33.38 -14.54
N GLN A 19 -27.98 -33.44 -13.44
CA GLN A 19 -28.08 -32.32 -12.51
C GLN A 19 -26.75 -32.03 -11.81
N ALA A 20 -26.02 -33.05 -11.38
CA ALA A 20 -24.69 -32.89 -10.82
C ALA A 20 -23.70 -32.30 -11.85
N LYS A 21 -23.78 -32.75 -13.11
CA LYS A 21 -22.95 -32.22 -14.20
C LYS A 21 -23.25 -30.74 -14.48
N MET A 22 -24.53 -30.37 -14.56
CA MET A 22 -24.95 -28.98 -14.76
C MET A 22 -24.47 -28.07 -13.63
N GLN A 23 -24.52 -28.54 -12.37
CA GLN A 23 -23.99 -27.77 -11.23
C GLN A 23 -22.47 -27.55 -11.35
N ALA A 24 -21.71 -28.57 -11.74
CA ALA A 24 -20.27 -28.43 -11.95
C ALA A 24 -19.93 -27.47 -13.10
N GLU A 25 -20.65 -27.56 -14.23
CA GLU A 25 -20.49 -26.65 -15.36
C GLU A 25 -20.88 -25.21 -14.99
N LEU A 26 -21.93 -25.01 -14.19
CA LEU A 26 -22.32 -23.70 -13.69
C LEU A 26 -21.24 -23.08 -12.81
N ILE A 27 -20.65 -23.84 -11.88
CA ILE A 27 -19.55 -23.36 -11.04
C ILE A 27 -18.35 -22.97 -11.91
N LYS A 28 -18.01 -23.81 -12.88
CA LYS A 28 -16.93 -23.55 -13.84
C LYS A 28 -17.18 -22.26 -14.62
N ALA A 29 -18.34 -22.15 -15.28
CA ALA A 29 -18.69 -20.99 -16.09
C ALA A 29 -18.77 -19.70 -15.25
N THR A 30 -19.26 -19.80 -14.00
CA THR A 30 -19.28 -18.67 -13.06
C THR A 30 -17.86 -18.20 -12.75
N LYS A 31 -16.95 -19.13 -12.47
CA LYS A 31 -15.53 -18.81 -12.24
C LYS A 31 -14.90 -18.17 -13.47
N GLU A 32 -15.08 -18.77 -14.65
CA GLU A 32 -14.53 -18.25 -15.91
C GLU A 32 -15.10 -16.89 -16.27
N SER A 33 -16.38 -16.64 -15.98
CA SER A 33 -17.01 -15.33 -16.17
C SER A 33 -16.48 -14.27 -15.21
N GLN A 34 -16.10 -14.64 -13.99
CA GLN A 34 -15.55 -13.71 -13.00
C GLN A 34 -14.08 -13.40 -13.26
N THR A 35 -13.28 -14.41 -13.64
CA THR A 35 -11.84 -14.26 -13.85
C THR A 35 -11.50 -13.85 -15.28
N GLY A 36 -12.41 -14.02 -16.24
CA GLY A 36 -12.15 -13.84 -17.67
C GLY A 36 -11.18 -14.88 -18.25
N THR A 37 -10.87 -15.93 -17.49
CA THR A 37 -9.87 -16.95 -17.83
C THR A 37 -10.46 -18.34 -17.64
N VAL A 38 -9.96 -19.31 -18.41
CA VAL A 38 -10.37 -20.72 -18.28
C VAL A 38 -10.08 -21.24 -16.86
N ALA A 39 -11.04 -21.96 -16.28
CA ALA A 39 -10.97 -22.41 -14.89
C ALA A 39 -9.90 -23.49 -14.69
N ASP A 40 -9.61 -24.26 -15.74
CA ASP A 40 -8.55 -25.26 -15.79
C ASP A 40 -7.56 -24.90 -16.91
N ILE A 41 -6.55 -24.14 -16.52
CA ILE A 41 -5.45 -23.70 -17.38
C ILE A 41 -4.61 -24.92 -17.82
N GLY A 42 -4.54 -25.99 -17.02
CA GLY A 42 -3.81 -27.21 -17.35
C GLY A 42 -4.45 -27.96 -18.51
N LEU A 43 -5.76 -28.17 -18.43
CA LEU A 43 -6.53 -28.83 -19.48
C LEU A 43 -6.61 -27.98 -20.76
N ALA A 44 -6.75 -26.66 -20.64
CA ALA A 44 -6.95 -25.77 -21.78
C ALA A 44 -5.65 -25.44 -22.54
N LEU A 45 -4.51 -25.30 -21.86
CA LEU A 45 -3.24 -24.87 -22.44
C LEU A 45 -2.19 -25.98 -22.55
N GLY A 46 -2.36 -27.11 -21.86
CA GLY A 46 -1.46 -28.26 -21.93
C GLY A 46 -0.01 -27.89 -21.59
N SER A 47 0.91 -28.06 -22.55
CA SER A 47 2.32 -27.73 -22.35
C SER A 47 2.59 -26.23 -22.11
N ARG A 48 1.69 -25.34 -22.56
CA ARG A 48 1.82 -23.88 -22.39
C ARG A 48 1.41 -23.42 -20.99
N THR A 49 0.80 -24.28 -20.18
CA THR A 49 0.43 -23.98 -18.78
C THR A 49 1.65 -23.56 -17.95
N THR A 50 2.81 -24.18 -18.16
CA THR A 50 4.05 -23.80 -17.46
C THR A 50 4.45 -22.35 -17.73
N GLN A 51 4.29 -21.88 -18.97
CA GLN A 51 4.56 -20.49 -19.34
C GLN A 51 3.55 -19.54 -18.68
N ALA A 52 2.26 -19.87 -18.75
CA ALA A 52 1.20 -19.06 -18.14
C ALA A 52 1.38 -18.91 -16.61
N VAL A 53 1.68 -20.01 -15.91
CA VAL A 53 1.95 -19.99 -14.46
C VAL A 53 3.21 -19.20 -14.13
N THR A 54 4.25 -19.27 -14.97
CA THR A 54 5.47 -18.49 -14.78
C THR A 54 5.20 -17.00 -14.93
N PHE A 55 4.47 -16.58 -15.97
CA PHE A 55 4.09 -15.17 -16.12
C PHE A 55 3.19 -14.68 -15.00
N GLN A 56 2.25 -15.48 -14.50
CA GLN A 56 1.44 -15.08 -13.35
C GLN A 56 2.32 -14.80 -12.12
N ARG A 57 3.28 -15.69 -11.82
CA ARG A 57 4.23 -15.46 -10.71
C ARG A 57 5.10 -14.23 -10.91
N ASP A 58 5.55 -13.98 -12.13
CA ASP A 58 6.33 -12.79 -12.45
C ASP A 58 5.49 -11.52 -12.27
N LEU A 59 4.23 -11.53 -12.70
CA LEU A 59 3.28 -10.43 -12.48
C LEU A 59 3.04 -10.20 -10.99
N ASP A 60 2.79 -11.25 -10.21
CA ASP A 60 2.59 -11.13 -8.75
C ASP A 60 3.83 -10.55 -8.07
N ARG A 61 5.03 -10.98 -8.49
CA ARG A 61 6.30 -10.42 -8.00
C ARG A 61 6.46 -8.95 -8.37
N LEU A 62 6.16 -8.57 -9.61
CA LEU A 62 6.23 -7.18 -10.07
C LEU A 62 5.24 -6.30 -9.32
N ASN A 63 4.02 -6.77 -9.07
CA ASN A 63 3.03 -6.06 -8.27
C ASN A 63 3.55 -5.83 -6.84
N GLY A 64 4.14 -6.84 -6.20
CA GLY A 64 4.77 -6.67 -4.89
C GLY A 64 5.90 -5.63 -4.87
N ILE A 65 6.69 -5.55 -5.94
CA ILE A 65 7.73 -4.50 -6.09
C ILE A 65 7.08 -3.12 -6.25
N VAL A 66 6.01 -3.00 -7.03
CA VAL A 66 5.27 -1.74 -7.20
C VAL A 66 4.70 -1.26 -5.87
N ASP A 67 4.08 -2.14 -5.09
CA ASP A 67 3.53 -1.81 -3.77
C ASP A 67 4.62 -1.37 -2.79
N SER A 68 5.76 -2.08 -2.78
CA SER A 68 6.92 -1.69 -1.98
C SER A 68 7.46 -0.32 -2.39
N ASN A 69 7.54 -0.04 -3.70
CA ASN A 69 7.98 1.25 -4.20
C ASN A 69 7.00 2.36 -3.81
N ALA A 70 5.69 2.11 -3.83
CA ALA A 70 4.69 3.07 -3.40
C ALA A 70 4.88 3.47 -1.92
N LEU A 71 5.17 2.50 -1.05
CA LEU A 71 5.49 2.77 0.36
C LEU A 71 6.77 3.63 0.50
N VAL A 72 7.82 3.30 -0.26
CA VAL A 72 9.07 4.07 -0.27
C VAL A 72 8.83 5.49 -0.78
N THR A 73 8.06 5.66 -1.85
CA THR A 73 7.69 6.98 -2.38
C THR A 73 6.93 7.80 -1.35
N ALA A 74 5.97 7.20 -0.65
CA ALA A 74 5.23 7.88 0.41
C ALA A 74 6.15 8.35 1.55
N ARG A 75 7.07 7.49 1.99
CA ARG A 75 8.08 7.84 3.00
C ARG A 75 8.99 8.98 2.52
N LEU A 76 9.57 8.87 1.32
CA LEU A 76 10.45 9.89 0.74
C LEU A 76 9.73 11.23 0.56
N LYS A 77 8.47 11.20 0.11
CA LYS A 77 7.65 12.41 0.00
C LYS A 77 7.45 13.08 1.35
N SER A 78 7.09 12.31 2.38
CA SER A 78 6.91 12.85 3.73
C SER A 78 8.23 13.40 4.30
N THR A 79 9.37 12.76 4.04
CA THR A 79 10.69 13.28 4.39
C THR A 79 10.96 14.60 3.68
N GLN A 80 10.71 14.68 2.36
CA GLN A 80 10.95 15.89 1.57
C GLN A 80 10.05 17.05 2.00
N ASP A 81 8.77 16.78 2.28
CA ASP A 81 7.81 17.77 2.77
C ASP A 81 8.26 18.31 4.14
N SER A 82 8.69 17.41 5.04
CA SER A 82 9.22 17.76 6.36
C SER A 82 10.49 18.62 6.26
N LEU A 83 11.45 18.24 5.41
CA LEU A 83 12.66 19.04 5.16
C LEU A 83 12.33 20.41 4.55
N GLY A 84 11.32 20.49 3.67
CA GLY A 84 10.83 21.74 3.12
C GLY A 84 10.23 22.66 4.20
N GLN A 85 9.47 22.11 5.14
CA GLN A 85 8.94 22.87 6.28
C GLN A 85 10.06 23.39 7.19
N ILE A 86 11.09 22.57 7.46
CA ILE A 86 12.27 23.00 8.23
C ILE A 86 12.98 24.16 7.52
N ALA A 87 13.22 24.05 6.21
CA ALA A 87 13.84 25.11 5.43
C ALA A 87 13.04 26.42 5.47
N ASN A 88 11.71 26.34 5.34
CA ASN A 88 10.83 27.52 5.42
C ASN A 88 10.83 28.16 6.82
N SER A 89 10.84 27.36 7.88
CA SER A 89 10.92 27.84 9.26
C SER A 89 12.27 28.53 9.53
N ALA A 90 13.37 27.93 9.07
CA ALA A 90 14.70 28.51 9.14
C ALA A 90 14.82 29.84 8.37
N GLN A 91 14.26 29.90 7.15
CA GLN A 91 14.25 31.11 6.34
C GLN A 91 13.44 32.23 7.01
N SER A 92 12.29 31.88 7.61
CA SER A 92 11.44 32.84 8.34
C SER A 92 12.16 33.38 9.58
N PHE A 93 12.88 32.53 10.31
CA PHE A 93 13.71 32.96 11.44
C PHE A 93 14.87 33.85 11.01
N LEU A 94 15.56 33.52 9.92
CA LEU A 94 16.62 34.36 9.35
C LEU A 94 16.10 35.74 8.96
N SER A 95 14.93 35.82 8.31
CA SER A 95 14.28 37.09 7.99
C SER A 95 13.98 37.90 9.25
N ALA A 96 13.38 37.28 10.27
CA ALA A 96 13.12 37.94 11.55
C ALA A 96 14.40 38.45 12.22
N LEU A 97 15.49 37.68 12.16
CA LEU A 97 16.79 38.08 12.68
C LEU A 97 17.35 39.31 11.95
N THR A 98 17.33 39.30 10.61
CA THR A 98 17.82 40.44 9.81
C THR A 98 17.01 41.72 10.04
N SER A 99 15.68 41.62 10.16
CA SER A 99 14.82 42.75 10.51
C SER A 99 15.05 43.24 11.94
N GLY A 100 15.28 42.32 12.88
CA GLY A 100 15.52 42.68 14.28
C GLY A 100 16.89 43.28 14.55
N VAL A 101 17.91 42.95 13.75
CA VAL A 101 19.25 43.57 13.82
C VAL A 101 19.28 44.97 13.16
N SER A 102 18.42 45.21 12.18
CA SER A 102 18.35 46.49 11.45
C SER A 102 17.37 47.50 12.05
N GLY A 103 16.55 47.10 13.03
CA GLY A 103 15.60 47.97 13.74
C GLY A 103 15.73 47.89 15.27
N ASP A 104 14.95 48.69 15.99
CA ASP A 104 14.88 48.70 17.47
C ASP A 104 14.03 47.54 18.03
N SER A 105 14.26 46.32 17.53
CA SER A 105 13.53 45.14 18.03
C SER A 105 14.15 44.66 19.33
N SER A 106 13.33 44.53 20.38
CA SER A 106 13.81 44.03 21.67
C SER A 106 14.37 42.61 21.51
N THR A 107 15.58 42.38 22.04
CA THR A 107 16.28 41.08 22.00
C THR A 107 15.42 39.91 22.52
N SER A 108 14.44 40.20 23.39
CA SER A 108 13.45 39.24 23.90
C SER A 108 12.52 38.67 22.82
N ILE A 109 12.11 39.49 21.84
CA ILE A 109 11.24 39.06 20.74
C ILE A 109 12.00 38.11 19.82
N LEU A 110 13.26 38.43 19.50
CA LEU A 110 14.12 37.57 18.70
C LEU A 110 14.41 36.23 19.38
N ARG A 111 14.64 36.22 20.69
CA ARG A 111 14.79 34.98 21.46
C ARG A 111 13.54 34.11 21.42
N THR A 112 12.35 34.72 21.54
CA THR A 112 11.06 34.01 21.49
C THR A 112 10.82 33.42 20.10
N ALA A 113 11.14 34.16 19.04
CA ALA A 113 11.04 33.68 17.67
C ALA A 113 11.99 32.50 17.40
N GLY A 114 13.22 32.56 17.92
CA GLY A 114 14.19 31.47 17.82
C GLY A 114 13.75 30.21 18.56
N ALA A 115 13.26 30.35 19.79
CA ALA A 115 12.71 29.23 20.56
C ALA A 115 11.51 28.59 19.83
N SER A 116 10.62 29.40 19.25
CA SER A 116 9.48 28.92 18.48
C SER A 116 9.90 28.16 17.21
N ALA A 117 10.91 28.66 16.49
CA ALA A 117 11.45 28.00 15.30
C ALA A 117 12.10 26.65 15.65
N LEU A 118 12.87 26.58 16.75
CA LEU A 118 13.47 25.35 17.25
C LEU A 118 12.39 24.34 17.68
N GLN A 119 11.36 24.79 18.39
CA GLN A 119 10.24 23.92 18.78
C GLN A 119 9.49 23.37 17.57
N GLN A 120 9.24 24.18 16.54
CA GLN A 120 8.65 23.71 15.28
C GLN A 120 9.55 22.68 14.58
N MET A 121 10.84 22.94 14.51
CA MET A 121 11.81 22.02 13.91
C MET A 121 11.87 20.69 14.65
N THR A 122 11.89 20.71 15.98
CA THR A 122 11.79 19.51 16.82
C THR A 122 10.49 18.76 16.56
N GLY A 123 9.36 19.45 16.42
CA GLY A 123 8.08 18.82 16.07
C GLY A 123 8.16 18.09 14.72
N ILE A 124 8.70 18.74 13.69
CA ILE A 124 8.82 18.17 12.34
C ILE A 124 9.78 16.98 12.31
N LEU A 125 10.92 17.05 13.00
CA LEU A 125 11.89 15.95 13.09
C LEU A 125 11.34 14.73 13.82
N ASN A 126 10.27 14.90 14.61
CA ASN A 126 9.55 13.80 15.26
C ASN A 126 8.33 13.33 14.46
N THR A 127 8.24 13.63 13.17
CA THR A 127 7.18 13.12 12.30
C THR A 127 7.28 11.60 12.14
N SER A 128 6.15 10.92 12.33
CA SER A 128 6.00 9.47 12.14
C SER A 128 5.10 9.14 10.95
N VAL A 129 5.45 8.13 10.16
CA VAL A 129 4.59 7.54 9.12
C VAL A 129 4.44 6.05 9.41
N ASN A 130 3.19 5.58 9.46
CA ASN A 130 2.86 4.19 9.80
C ASN A 130 3.43 3.73 11.15
N GLY A 131 3.55 4.62 12.13
CA GLY A 131 4.07 4.31 13.47
C GLY A 131 5.60 4.35 13.59
N GLU A 132 6.32 4.58 12.49
CA GLU A 132 7.78 4.70 12.47
C GLU A 132 8.21 6.16 12.30
N TYR A 133 9.19 6.60 13.10
CA TYR A 133 9.78 7.94 12.98
C TYR A 133 10.71 8.05 11.77
N LEU A 134 10.48 9.06 10.93
CA LEU A 134 11.20 9.25 9.66
C LEU A 134 12.68 9.57 9.84
N PHE A 135 13.01 10.26 10.93
CA PHE A 135 14.34 10.82 11.18
C PHE A 135 15.10 10.10 12.30
N ALA A 136 14.60 8.94 12.75
CA ALA A 136 15.22 8.17 13.84
C ALA A 136 16.32 7.19 13.39
N GLY A 137 16.66 7.20 12.10
CA GLY A 137 17.70 6.33 11.56
C GLY A 137 17.30 4.86 11.66
N THR A 138 18.08 4.08 12.43
CA THR A 138 17.83 2.64 12.59
C THR A 138 16.83 2.30 13.70
N ASN A 139 16.58 3.21 14.65
CA ASN A 139 15.69 2.97 15.78
C ASN A 139 14.36 3.70 15.59
N THR A 140 13.56 3.23 14.63
CA THR A 140 12.32 3.88 14.18
C THR A 140 11.18 3.90 15.19
N ASP A 141 11.28 3.11 16.26
CA ASP A 141 10.23 2.96 17.29
C ASP A 141 10.38 3.97 18.44
N VAL A 142 11.47 4.76 18.44
CA VAL A 142 11.76 5.74 19.49
C VAL A 142 11.81 7.14 18.90
N LYS A 143 11.21 8.09 19.63
CA LYS A 143 11.22 9.51 19.28
C LYS A 143 12.67 9.98 19.13
N PRO A 144 13.07 10.53 17.96
CA PRO A 144 14.48 10.85 17.71
C PRO A 144 14.98 12.10 18.41
N ILE A 145 14.13 13.10 18.64
CA ILE A 145 14.52 14.40 19.20
C ILE A 145 13.67 14.69 20.44
N ASP A 146 14.33 14.90 21.57
CA ASP A 146 13.67 15.33 22.81
C ASP A 146 13.05 16.73 22.67
N ASP A 147 12.11 17.07 23.55
CA ASP A 147 11.52 18.41 23.51
C ASP A 147 12.60 19.47 23.79
N PHE A 148 12.57 20.58 23.05
CA PHE A 148 13.56 21.65 23.19
C PHE A 148 13.50 22.31 24.58
N ASN A 149 12.35 22.21 25.27
CA ASN A 149 12.16 22.76 26.61
C ASN A 149 12.37 21.73 27.74
N ALA A 150 12.81 20.50 27.42
CA ALA A 150 13.04 19.44 28.41
C ALA A 150 14.34 19.63 29.20
#